data_AF-A0A846QCR7-F1
#
_entry.id   AF-A0A846QCR7-F1
#
_cell.length_a   1.000
_cell.length_b   1.000
_cell.length_c   1.000
_cell.angle_alpha   90.00
_cell.angle_beta   90.00
_cell.angle_gamma   90.00
#
_symmetry.space_group_name_H-M   'P 1'
#
loop_
_entity.id
_entity.type
_entity.pdbx_description
1 polymer ?
#
loop_
_entity_poly.entity_id
_entity_poly.type
_entity_poly.pdbx_seq_one_letter_code
_entity_poly.pdbx_strand_id
1 'polypeptide(L)' 'MADLPKNFPEYLIMYKTLNNKIHELKEKENDMEDKKIIEENQLKIKTYQMEINRIKALFPEKFFDEKF' A
#
# COMPACT_ATOMS: atom_id res chain seq x y z
N MET A 1 -6.60 12.01 22.78
CA MET A 1 -6.98 10.89 21.92
C MET A 1 -6.88 11.40 20.50
N ALA A 2 -6.04 10.80 19.66
CA ALA A 2 -6.02 11.19 18.26
C ALA A 2 -7.20 10.51 17.58
N ASP A 3 -8.09 11.31 16.97
CA ASP A 3 -9.33 10.79 16.40
C ASP A 3 -9.06 10.04 15.09
N LEU A 4 -9.80 8.95 14.87
CA LEU A 4 -9.75 8.20 13.62
C LEU A 4 -10.42 8.98 12.49
N PRO A 5 -10.03 8.76 11.22
CA PRO A 5 -10.70 9.39 10.09
C PRO A 5 -12.19 9.01 10.02
N LYS A 6 -13.02 9.95 9.54
CA LYS A 6 -14.49 9.75 9.43
C LYS A 6 -14.91 8.55 8.58
N ASN A 7 -14.12 8.18 7.57
CA ASN A 7 -14.38 7.01 6.71
C ASN A 7 -13.52 5.81 7.14
N PHE A 8 -13.35 5.66 8.44
CA PHE A 8 -12.93 4.39 9.03
C PHE A 8 -14.18 3.49 9.10
N PRO A 9 -14.16 2.24 8.62
CA PRO A 9 -13.01 1.36 8.34
C PRO A 9 -12.55 1.29 6.88
N GLU A 10 -13.15 2.02 5.94
CA GLU A 10 -12.87 1.93 4.51
C GLU A 10 -11.39 2.18 4.20
N TYR A 11 -10.79 3.19 4.83
CA TYR A 11 -9.36 3.48 4.67
C TYR A 11 -8.45 2.34 5.15
N LEU A 12 -8.86 1.60 6.19
CA LEU A 12 -8.10 0.44 6.67
C LEU A 12 -8.16 -0.72 5.66
N ILE A 13 -9.32 -0.96 5.07
CA ILE A 13 -9.49 -1.98 4.03
C ILE A 13 -8.67 -1.59 2.79
N MET A 14 -8.70 -0.32 2.40
CA MET A 14 -7.90 0.17 1.28
C MET A 14 -6.40 0.03 1.54
N TYR A 15 -5.93 0.37 2.75
CA TYR A 15 -4.55 0.16 3.16
C TYR A 15 -4.12 -1.30 3.03
N LYS A 16 -4.90 -2.25 3.56
CA LYS A 16 -4.60 -3.68 3.47
C LYS A 16 -4.59 -4.16 2.02
N THR A 17 -5.56 -3.73 1.23
CA THR A 17 -5.68 -4.09 -0.19
C THR A 17 -4.47 -3.60 -1.00
N LEU A 18 -4.03 -2.37 -0.79
CA LEU A 18 -2.87 -1.81 -1.49
C LEU A 18 -1.57 -2.54 -1.10
N ASN A 19 -1.39 -2.89 0.18
CA ASN A 19 -0.23 -3.67 0.62
C ASN A 19 -0.20 -5.07 -0.02
N ASN A 20 -1.35 -5.76 -0.07
CA ASN A 20 -1.44 -7.07 -0.72
C ASN A 20 -1.10 -6.97 -2.22
N LYS A 21 -1.65 -5.97 -2.92
CA LYS A 21 -1.32 -5.75 -4.35
C LYS A 21 0.16 -5.48 -4.58
N ILE A 22 0.83 -4.71 -3.70
CA ILE A 22 2.27 -4.50 -3.79
C ILE A 22 3.03 -5.82 -3.60
N HIS A 23 2.60 -6.64 -2.64
CA HIS A 23 3.21 -7.94 -2.40
C HIS A 23 3.07 -8.87 -3.61
N GLU A 24 1.86 -9.02 -4.15
CA GLU A 24 1.59 -9.82 -5.36
C GLU A 24 2.41 -9.34 -6.58
N LEU A 25 2.56 -8.03 -6.76
CA LEU A 25 3.36 -7.48 -7.87
C LEU A 25 4.84 -7.80 -7.70
N LYS A 26 5.38 -7.71 -6.47
CA LYS A 26 6.78 -8.05 -6.18
C LYS A 26 7.05 -9.54 -6.35
N GLU A 27 6.13 -10.40 -5.94
CA GLU A 27 6.25 -11.84 -6.16
C GLU A 27 6.28 -12.16 -7.66
N LYS A 28 5.38 -11.54 -8.44
CA LYS A 28 5.37 -11.69 -9.90
C LYS A 28 6.65 -11.19 -10.59
N GLU A 29 7.29 -10.14 -10.07
CA GLU A 29 8.57 -9.65 -10.60
C GLU A 29 9.72 -10.65 -10.42
N ASN A 30 9.71 -11.46 -9.36
CA ASN A 30 10.80 -12.43 -9.10
C ASN A 30 10.88 -13.53 -10.17
N ASP A 31 9.76 -13.88 -10.79
CA ASP A 31 9.67 -14.95 -11.80
C ASP A 31 9.69 -14.42 -13.24
N MET A 32 9.90 -13.11 -13.44
CA MET A 32 9.68 -12.44 -14.72
C MET A 32 11.00 -11.86 -15.28
N GLU A 33 11.30 -12.16 -16.54
CA GLU A 33 12.51 -11.63 -17.23
C GLU A 33 12.22 -10.41 -18.12
N ASP A 34 10.94 -10.14 -18.42
CA ASP A 34 10.54 -9.03 -19.26
C ASP A 34 10.70 -7.68 -18.51
N LYS A 35 11.77 -6.97 -18.85
CA LYS A 35 12.11 -5.65 -18.30
C LYS A 35 10.98 -4.63 -18.43
N LYS A 36 10.20 -4.67 -19.51
CA LYS A 36 9.11 -3.70 -19.71
C LYS A 36 7.98 -3.95 -18.71
N ILE A 37 7.64 -5.22 -18.48
CA ILE A 37 6.60 -5.58 -17.52
C ILE A 37 7.07 -5.27 -16.08
N ILE A 38 8.35 -5.50 -15.77
CA ILE A 38 8.94 -5.10 -14.49
C ILE A 38 8.83 -3.58 -14.29
N GLU A 39 9.22 -2.77 -15.26
CA GLU A 39 9.11 -1.30 -15.17
C GLU A 39 7.66 -0.83 -14.96
N GLU A 40 6.70 -1.43 -15.69
CA GLU A 40 5.27 -1.15 -15.51
C GLU A 40 4.76 -1.53 -14.11
N ASN A 41 5.23 -2.66 -13.56
CA ASN A 41 4.87 -3.11 -12.22
C ASN A 41 5.48 -2.20 -11.14
N GLN A 42 6.73 -1.76 -11.30
CA GLN A 42 7.36 -0.81 -10.40
C GLN A 42 6.64 0.54 -10.38
N LEU A 43 6.16 1.04 -11.53
CA LEU A 43 5.34 2.25 -11.61
C LEU A 43 4.01 2.09 -10.85
N LYS A 44 3.36 0.93 -10.96
CA LYS A 44 2.14 0.61 -10.19
C LYS A 44 2.43 0.56 -8.69
N ILE A 45 3.51 -0.11 -8.28
CA ILE A 45 3.95 -0.19 -6.88
C ILE A 45 4.18 1.22 -6.31
N LYS A 46 4.88 2.09 -7.05
CA LYS A 46 5.13 3.49 -6.63
C LYS A 46 3.82 4.24 -6.42
N THR A 47 2.85 4.06 -7.33
CA THR A 47 1.51 4.66 -7.22
C THR A 47 0.77 4.16 -5.98
N TYR A 48 0.79 2.86 -5.72
CA TYR A 48 0.17 2.27 -4.53
C TYR A 48 0.84 2.73 -3.23
N GLN A 49 2.16 2.91 -3.22
CA GLN A 49 2.89 3.46 -2.08
C GLN A 49 2.51 4.92 -1.80
N MET A 50 2.34 5.75 -2.84
CA MET A 50 1.88 7.13 -2.67
C MET A 50 0.50 7.17 -2.01
N GLU A 51 -0.42 6.31 -2.44
CA GLU A 51 -1.76 6.25 -1.85
C GLU A 51 -1.71 5.70 -0.41
N ILE A 52 -0.88 4.70 -0.12
CA ILE A 52 -0.64 4.22 1.25
C ILE A 52 -0.15 5.36 2.14
N ASN A 53 0.81 6.17 1.68
CA ASN A 53 1.32 7.30 2.46
C ASN A 53 0.24 8.35 2.72
N ARG A 54 -0.62 8.61 1.72
CA ARG A 54 -1.80 9.47 1.87
C ARG A 54 -2.76 8.93 2.93
N ILE A 55 -3.05 7.62 2.89
CA ILE A 55 -3.89 6.97 3.90
C ILE A 55 -3.24 7.10 5.28
N LYS A 56 -1.95 6.76 5.42
CA LYS A 56 -1.23 6.83 6.71
C LYS A 56 -1.30 8.21 7.35
N ALA A 57 -1.22 9.28 6.54
CA ALA A 57 -1.32 10.65 7.02
C ALA A 57 -2.72 11.03 7.58
N LEU A 58 -3.76 10.25 7.29
CA LEU A 58 -5.10 10.45 7.85
C LEU A 58 -5.26 9.81 9.24
N PHE A 59 -4.31 8.97 9.66
CA PHE A 59 -4.36 8.26 10.93
C PHE A 59 -3.36 8.84 11.92
N PRO A 60 -3.55 8.58 13.23
CA PRO A 60 -2.58 8.92 14.24
C PRO A 60 -1.19 8.33 13.96
N GLU A 61 -0.15 9.09 14.29
CA GLU A 61 1.24 8.65 14.22
C GLU A 61 1.38 7.37 15.08
N LYS A 62 1.75 6.24 14.45
CA LYS A 62 1.83 4.86 14.99
C LYS A 62 0.60 3.95 14.84
N PHE A 63 -0.51 4.40 14.25
CA PHE A 63 -1.67 3.51 14.03
C PHE A 63 -1.33 2.27 13.19
N PHE A 64 -0.34 2.36 12.31
CA PHE A 64 0.11 1.27 11.45
C PHE A 64 1.47 0.67 11.86
N ASP A 65 2.07 1.10 12.97
CA ASP A 65 3.38 0.63 13.43
C ASP A 65 3.28 -0.60 14.35
N GLU A 66 2.07 -0.95 14.80
CA GLU A 66 1.82 -2.24 15.43
C GLU A 66 1.88 -3.34 14.35
N LYS A 67 3.01 -4.04 14.31
CA LYS A 67 3.20 -5.26 13.52
C LYS A 67 2.04 -6.22 13.77
N PHE A 68 1.23 -6.47 12.73
CA PHE A 68 0.43 -7.68 12.60
C PHE A 68 1.31 -8.82 12.08
#